data_AF-A0A660ZFZ7-F1
#
_entry.id   AF-A0A660ZFZ7-F1
#
_cell.length_a   1.000
_cell.length_b   1.000
_cell.length_c   1.000
_cell.angle_alpha   90.00
_cell.angle_beta   90.00
_cell.angle_gamma   90.00
#
_symmetry.space_group_name_H-M   'P 1'
#
loop_
_entity.id
_entity.type
_entity.pdbx_description
1 polymer ?
#
loop_
_entity_poly.entity_id
_entity_poly.type
_entity_poly.pdbx_seq_one_letter_code
_entity_poly.pdbx_strand_id
1 'polypeptide(L)' 'MKFTIIFDNYKIIDRLKTGWGFSAYIEADDEAMLFDTGANYNTLFSNAFELNIDLSKP' A
#
# COMPACT_ATOMS: atom_id res chain seq x y z
N MET A 1 -15.23 -4.35 -5.01
CA MET A 1 -13.89 -4.83 -4.60
C MET A 1 -12.83 -4.14 -5.45
N LYS A 2 -11.87 -3.45 -4.81
CA LYS A 2 -10.75 -2.74 -5.43
C LYS A 2 -9.46 -3.05 -4.68
N PHE A 3 -8.38 -3.30 -5.42
CA PHE A 3 -7.04 -3.52 -4.89
C PHE A 3 -6.14 -2.35 -5.28
N THR A 4 -5.48 -1.75 -4.31
CA THR A 4 -4.46 -0.75 -4.54
C THR A 4 -3.14 -1.27 -3.98
N ILE A 5 -2.18 -1.56 -4.86
CA ILE A 5 -0.85 -2.00 -4.45
C ILE A 5 -0.11 -0.79 -3.86
N ILE A 6 0.29 -0.90 -2.60
CA ILE A 6 1.03 0.15 -1.89
C ILE A 6 2.53 -0.13 -1.92
N PHE A 7 2.94 -1.40 -1.86
CA PHE A 7 4.35 -1.80 -1.85
C PHE A 7 4.55 -2.96 -2.82
N ASP A 8 5.55 -2.84 -3.68
CA ASP A 8 5.94 -3.89 -4.63
C ASP A 8 7.44 -3.75 -4.97
N ASN A 9 8.01 -4.78 -5.59
CA ASN A 9 9.38 -4.76 -6.09
C ASN A 9 9.52 -4.10 -7.47
N TYR A 10 8.42 -3.92 -8.21
CA TYR A 10 8.39 -3.21 -9.47
C TYR A 10 7.87 -1.78 -9.33
N LYS A 11 8.55 -0.85 -9.99
CA LYS A 11 8.19 0.57 -9.99
C LYS A 11 7.31 0.89 -11.18
N ILE A 12 6.04 1.24 -10.92
CA ILE A 12 5.07 1.65 -11.94
C ILE A 12 4.81 3.17 -11.87
N ILE A 13 4.78 3.73 -10.66
CA ILE A 13 4.50 5.15 -10.42
C ILE A 13 5.77 5.81 -9.88
N ASP A 14 6.26 6.86 -10.55
CA ASP A 14 7.58 7.43 -10.28
C ASP A 14 7.77 8.00 -8.87
N ARG A 15 6.70 8.51 -8.26
CA ARG A 15 6.74 9.05 -6.89
C ARG A 15 6.72 7.98 -5.80
N LEU A 16 6.39 6.72 -6.15
CA LEU A 16 6.39 5.62 -5.19
C LEU A 16 7.77 4.98 -5.07
N LYS A 17 8.07 4.52 -3.87
CA LYS A 17 9.28 3.77 -3.52
C LYS A 17 9.00 2.27 -3.66
N THR A 18 10.03 1.49 -3.95
CA THR A 18 9.94 0.03 -4.11
C THR A 18 10.91 -0.70 -3.19
N GLY A 19 10.68 -1.99 -2.98
CA GLY A 19 11.56 -2.90 -2.26
C GLY A 19 11.12 -4.34 -2.42
N TRP A 20 11.88 -5.30 -1.89
CA TRP A 20 11.44 -6.70 -1.91
C TRP A 20 10.25 -6.90 -0.97
N GLY A 21 9.16 -7.46 -1.47
CA GLY A 21 7.94 -7.71 -0.71
C GLY A 21 6.71 -7.17 -1.42
N PHE A 22 5.56 -7.27 -0.74
CA PHE A 22 4.27 -6.87 -1.27
C PHE A 22 3.40 -6.29 -0.16
N SER A 23 2.53 -5.34 -0.51
CA SER A 23 1.41 -4.92 0.32
C SER A 23 0.32 -4.30 -0.54
N ALA A 24 -0.94 -4.58 -0.21
CA ALA A 24 -2.09 -4.02 -0.90
C ALA A 24 -3.15 -3.54 0.09
N TYR A 25 -3.76 -2.40 -0.23
CA TYR A 25 -4.99 -1.94 0.39
C TYR A 25 -6.18 -2.49 -0.40
N ILE A 26 -7.06 -3.19 0.28
CA ILE A 26 -8.20 -3.89 -0.31
C ILE A 26 -9.46 -3.22 0.19
N GLU A 27 -10.28 -2.72 -0.72
CA GLU A 27 -11.56 -2.08 -0.44
C GLU A 27 -12.69 -2.98 -0.97
N ALA A 28 -13.59 -3.44 -0.10
CA ALA A 28 -14.73 -4.29 -0.47
C ALA A 28 -15.95 -3.95 0.40
N ASP A 29 -17.07 -3.67 -0.26
CA ASP A 29 -18.29 -3.19 0.40
C ASP A 29 -17.99 -1.94 1.26
N ASP A 30 -18.38 -1.94 2.54
CA ASP A 30 -18.10 -0.85 3.50
C ASP A 30 -16.86 -1.11 4.36
N GLU A 31 -16.05 -2.11 3.99
CA GLU A 31 -14.86 -2.53 4.72
C GLU A 31 -13.59 -2.27 3.90
N ALA A 32 -12.49 -2.03 4.61
CA ALA A 32 -11.18 -1.96 4.01
C ALA A 32 -10.18 -2.72 4.87
N MET A 33 -9.15 -3.29 4.24
CA MET A 33 -8.08 -3.96 4.96
C MET A 33 -6.74 -3.75 4.29
N LEU A 34 -5.70 -3.70 5.12
CA LEU A 34 -4.32 -3.79 4.67
C LEU A 34 -3.89 -5.27 4.64
N PHE A 35 -3.54 -5.77 3.46
CA PHE A 35 -2.94 -7.08 3.30
C PHE A 35 -1.42 -6.97 3.19
N ASP A 36 -0.72 -7.61 4.13
CA ASP A 36 0.74 -7.57 4.31
C ASP A 36 1.29 -6.13 4.47
N THR A 37 2.57 -5.99 4.81
CA THR A 37 3.22 -4.70 5.07
C THR A 37 4.51 -4.49 4.29
N GLY A 38 4.89 -5.47 3.46
CA GLY A 38 6.18 -5.49 2.77
C GLY A 38 7.36 -5.59 3.73
N ALA A 39 8.58 -5.38 3.23
CA ALA A 39 9.80 -5.50 4.04
C ALA A 39 10.21 -4.19 4.75
N ASN A 40 9.55 -3.07 4.47
CA ASN A 40 9.96 -1.75 4.99
C ASN A 40 8.77 -0.84 5.30
N TYR A 41 8.51 -0.65 6.60
CA TYR A 41 7.44 0.21 7.12
C TYR A 41 7.48 1.64 6.57
N ASN A 42 8.67 2.27 6.51
CA ASN A 42 8.79 3.66 6.04
C ASN A 42 8.37 3.81 4.57
N THR A 43 8.65 2.81 3.75
CA THR A 43 8.26 2.77 2.34
C THR A 43 6.75 2.55 2.22
N LEU A 44 6.17 1.62 2.98
CA LEU A 44 4.73 1.40 3.02
C LEU A 44 3.97 2.69 3.36
N PHE A 45 4.32 3.34 4.48
CA PHE A 45 3.65 4.58 4.93
C PHE A 45 3.86 5.74 3.98
N SER A 46 5.07 5.90 3.44
CA SER A 46 5.36 6.92 2.42
C SER A 46 4.50 6.71 1.18
N ASN A 47 4.35 5.47 0.70
CA ASN A 47 3.55 5.18 -0.49
C ASN A 47 2.06 5.35 -0.22
N ALA A 48 1.55 4.93 0.95
CA ALA A 48 0.16 5.13 1.34
C ALA A 48 -0.20 6.62 1.38
N PHE A 49 0.69 7.45 1.94
CA PHE A 49 0.54 8.91 1.94
C PHE A 49 0.47 9.48 0.50
N GLU A 50 1.40 9.09 -0.38
CA GLU A 50 1.44 9.51 -1.80
C GLU A 50 0.23 9.02 -2.64
N LEU A 51 -0.49 8.01 -2.13
CA LEU A 51 -1.71 7.46 -2.69
C LEU A 51 -2.98 7.98 -2.00
N ASN A 52 -2.86 8.85 -0.99
CA ASN A 52 -3.95 9.34 -0.14
C ASN A 52 -4.74 8.21 0.55
N ILE A 53 -4.04 7.16 1.01
CA ILE A 53 -4.61 6.04 1.76
C ILE A 53 -4.31 6.24 3.25
N ASP A 54 -5.36 6.20 4.08
CA ASP A 54 -5.26 6.29 5.53
C ASP A 54 -5.14 4.89 6.16
N LEU A 55 -3.93 4.54 6.60
CA LEU A 55 -3.64 3.28 7.27
C LEU A 55 -3.86 3.32 8.79
N SER A 56 -4.39 4.42 9.34
CA SER A 56 -4.73 4.51 10.78
C SER A 56 -6.12 3.95 11.10
N LYS A 57 -6.93 3.73 10.07
CA LYS A 57 -8.25 3.11 10.22
C LYS A 57 -8.09 1.58 10.30
N PRO A 58 -8.77 0.94 11.25
CA PRO A 58 -8.75 -0.52 11.40
C PRO A 58 -9.27 -1.22 10.14
#